data_AF-A0A8X6XUS5-F1
#
_entry.id   AF-A0A8X6XUS5-F1
#
_cell.length_a   1.000
_cell.length_b   1.000
_cell.length_c   1.000
_cell.angle_alpha   90.00
_cell.angle_beta   90.00
_cell.angle_gamma   90.00
#
_symmetry.space_group_name_H-M   'P 1'
#
loop_
_entity.id
_entity.type
_entity.pdbx_description
1 polymer ?
#
loop_
_entity_poly.entity_id
_entity_poly.type
_entity_poly.pdbx_seq_one_letter_code
_entity_poly.pdbx_strand_id
1 'polypeptide(L)'
;MYESLMIISIRVPVREEYQLFIKNIQETSRKKFSLNLESASVNPLVAAFYDCVLLYAYSLNKTLSEGGNPMNGRSIARQIWNSTVPGGNKLRLTGDITINENGDREADYTLNDMDPETGIMVPIATFFGSRRIYDKRADAEINWPGKNGPPPDIPPCGFTGDAPECIPNAELSPIKIILPILLAVSVVGSVIGAFAYRKIMLEAKLADHWWKIEWSDLEFIDANHMGSSLSFSKSHNRSTPTVSSQKFFHF
;
A
#
# COMPACT_ATOMS: atom_id res chain seq x y z
N MET A 1 8.68 -22.22 -15.87
CA MET A 1 9.50 -22.90 -14.86
C MET A 1 9.08 -22.33 -13.50
N TYR A 2 8.87 -23.17 -12.48
CA TYR A 2 8.29 -22.76 -11.18
C TYR A 2 9.39 -22.59 -10.12
N GLU A 3 10.46 -21.86 -10.45
CA GLU A 3 11.63 -21.69 -9.55
C GLU A 3 11.31 -20.98 -8.23
N SER A 4 10.20 -20.24 -8.16
CA SER A 4 9.72 -19.60 -6.92
C SER A 4 8.83 -20.49 -6.07
N LEU A 5 8.53 -21.72 -6.51
CA LEU A 5 7.64 -22.64 -5.81
C LEU A 5 8.42 -23.54 -4.85
N MET A 6 8.14 -23.40 -3.57
CA MET A 6 8.54 -24.38 -2.55
C MET A 6 7.35 -25.25 -2.16
N ILE A 7 7.61 -26.54 -1.88
CA ILE A 7 6.58 -27.49 -1.44
C ILE A 7 6.92 -28.02 -0.05
N ILE A 8 6.00 -27.83 0.87
CA ILE A 8 6.04 -28.47 2.18
C ILE A 8 5.28 -29.79 2.09
N SER A 9 5.94 -30.90 2.42
CA SER A 9 5.36 -32.23 2.40
C SER A 9 5.64 -33.00 3.69
N ILE A 10 4.90 -34.08 3.93
CA ILE A 10 5.21 -35.01 5.02
C ILE A 10 6.55 -35.66 4.72
N ARG A 11 7.41 -35.75 5.75
CA ARG A 11 8.71 -36.39 5.61
C ARG A 11 8.56 -37.86 5.21
N VAL A 12 9.21 -38.24 4.12
CA VAL A 12 9.30 -39.63 3.68
C VAL A 12 10.41 -40.36 4.47
N PRO A 13 10.13 -41.52 5.09
CA PRO A 13 11.16 -42.30 5.76
C PRO A 13 12.21 -42.86 4.79
N VAL A 14 13.48 -42.82 5.18
CA VAL A 14 14.62 -43.24 4.32
C VAL A 14 15.16 -44.62 4.70
N ARG A 15 14.64 -45.25 5.76
CA ARG A 15 15.15 -46.52 6.29
C ARG A 15 14.87 -47.70 5.37
N GLU A 16 15.69 -48.75 5.46
CA GLU A 16 15.56 -49.96 4.63
C GLU A 16 14.21 -50.67 4.85
N GLU A 17 13.70 -50.67 6.08
CA GLU A 17 12.41 -51.27 6.42
C GLU A 17 11.25 -50.62 5.66
N TYR A 18 11.31 -49.30 5.48
CA TYR A 18 10.32 -48.58 4.67
C TYR A 18 10.39 -49.01 3.21
N GLN A 19 11.59 -49.16 2.65
CA GLN A 19 11.74 -49.63 1.26
C GLN A 19 11.21 -51.06 1.06
N LEU A 20 11.45 -51.95 2.03
CA LEU A 20 10.88 -53.29 2.03
C LEU A 20 9.35 -53.26 2.11
N PHE A 21 8.79 -52.38 2.94
CA PHE A 21 7.35 -52.17 3.04
C PHE A 21 6.73 -51.72 1.71
N ILE A 22 7.35 -50.77 1.01
CA ILE A 22 6.90 -50.32 -0.31
C ILE A 22 6.91 -51.48 -1.32
N LYS A 23 7.98 -52.28 -1.37
CA LYS A 23 8.05 -53.48 -2.24
C LYS A 23 6.92 -54.47 -1.95
N ASN A 24 6.61 -54.70 -0.67
CA ASN A 24 5.52 -55.59 -0.27
C ASN A 24 4.14 -55.04 -0.69
N ILE A 25 3.93 -53.73 -0.61
CA ILE A 25 2.72 -53.08 -1.12
C ILE A 25 2.58 -53.30 -2.62
N GLN A 26 3.64 -53.05 -3.40
CA GLN A 26 3.62 -53.22 -4.84
C GLN A 26 3.32 -54.66 -5.25
N GLU A 27 3.95 -55.63 -4.59
CA GLU A 27 3.69 -57.04 -4.83
C GLU A 27 2.25 -57.43 -4.49
N THR A 28 1.74 -56.97 -3.35
CA THR A 28 0.36 -57.23 -2.92
C THR A 28 -0.64 -56.58 -3.88
N SER A 29 -0.38 -55.35 -4.30
CA SER A 29 -1.18 -54.60 -5.28
C SER A 29 -1.30 -55.36 -6.60
N ARG A 30 -0.16 -55.85 -7.13
CA ARG A 30 -0.13 -56.62 -8.37
C ARG A 30 -0.87 -57.95 -8.24
N LYS A 31 -0.66 -58.68 -7.13
CA LYS A 31 -1.24 -60.02 -6.93
C LYS A 31 -2.74 -59.98 -6.63
N LYS A 32 -3.20 -59.05 -5.80
CA LYS A 32 -4.60 -59.03 -5.31
C LYS A 32 -5.51 -58.10 -6.11
N PHE A 33 -4.97 -57.02 -6.66
CA PHE A 33 -5.75 -55.96 -7.29
C PHE A 33 -5.38 -55.74 -8.76
N SER A 34 -4.45 -56.54 -9.31
CA SER A 34 -3.96 -56.43 -10.69
C SER A 34 -3.47 -55.02 -11.06
N LEU A 35 -2.99 -54.27 -10.06
CA LEU A 35 -2.53 -52.89 -10.19
C LEU A 35 -1.02 -52.80 -10.02
N ASN A 36 -0.35 -52.25 -11.03
CA ASN A 36 1.09 -51.97 -10.99
C ASN A 36 1.33 -50.56 -10.45
N LEU A 37 1.80 -50.47 -9.20
CA LEU A 37 2.12 -49.22 -8.54
C LEU A 37 3.61 -48.90 -8.70
N GLU A 38 3.93 -47.66 -9.06
CA GLU A 38 5.29 -47.12 -8.96
C GLU A 38 5.63 -46.84 -7.49
N SER A 39 6.91 -46.95 -7.12
CA SER A 39 7.31 -46.74 -5.72
C SER A 39 7.04 -45.31 -5.26
N ALA A 40 7.19 -44.33 -6.17
CA ALA A 40 6.96 -42.91 -5.91
C ALA A 40 5.47 -42.56 -5.75
N SER A 41 4.54 -43.40 -6.22
CA SER A 41 3.09 -43.14 -6.10
C SER A 41 2.50 -43.64 -4.78
N VAL A 42 3.26 -44.39 -3.98
CA VAL A 42 2.80 -44.86 -2.67
C VAL A 42 2.84 -43.71 -1.66
N ASN A 43 1.65 -43.31 -1.22
CA ASN A 43 1.50 -42.23 -0.26
C ASN A 43 2.14 -42.61 1.10
N PRO A 44 3.04 -41.78 1.66
CA PRO A 44 3.65 -42.00 2.99
C PRO A 44 2.63 -42.21 4.12
N LEU A 45 1.41 -41.70 3.98
CA LEU A 45 0.31 -41.94 4.93
C LEU A 45 -0.03 -43.42 5.09
N VAL A 46 0.21 -44.26 4.08
CA VAL A 46 -0.02 -45.71 4.18
C VAL A 46 0.91 -46.33 5.23
N ALA A 47 2.16 -45.87 5.32
CA ALA A 47 3.06 -46.30 6.38
C ALA A 47 2.64 -45.76 7.76
N ALA A 48 2.05 -44.57 7.82
CA ALA A 48 1.48 -44.06 9.07
C ALA A 48 0.32 -44.95 9.58
N PHE A 49 -0.56 -45.44 8.70
CA PHE A 49 -1.59 -46.41 9.08
C PHE A 49 -1.03 -47.73 9.59
N TYR A 50 0.04 -48.22 8.96
CA TYR A 50 0.76 -49.40 9.45
C TYR A 50 1.26 -49.18 10.88
N ASP A 51 1.90 -48.03 11.13
CA ASP A 51 2.38 -47.66 12.46
C ASP A 51 1.24 -47.47 13.48
N CYS A 52 0.06 -47.00 13.06
CA CYS A 52 -1.11 -46.87 13.94
C CYS A 52 -1.54 -48.22 14.54
N VAL A 53 -1.50 -49.30 13.76
CA VAL A 53 -1.84 -50.65 14.26
C VAL A 53 -0.82 -51.10 15.30
N LEU A 54 0.46 -50.86 15.06
CA LEU A 54 1.53 -51.19 16.00
C LEU A 54 1.48 -50.33 17.27
N LEU A 55 1.13 -49.05 17.12
CA LEU A 55 0.96 -48.12 18.23
C LEU A 55 -0.23 -48.54 19.10
N TYR A 56 -1.34 -48.97 18.50
CA TYR A 56 -2.46 -49.56 19.22
C TYR A 56 -2.05 -50.82 19.98
N ALA A 57 -1.35 -51.76 19.32
CA ALA A 57 -0.88 -52.98 19.97
C ALA A 57 0.07 -52.69 21.14
N TYR A 58 0.97 -51.72 20.98
CA TYR A 58 1.84 -51.24 22.05
C TYR A 58 1.04 -50.70 23.23
N SER A 59 0.04 -49.86 22.97
CA SER A 59 -0.79 -49.25 23.99
C SER A 59 -1.68 -50.25 24.73
N LEU A 60 -2.24 -51.22 23.99
CA LEU A 60 -3.02 -52.31 24.55
C LEU A 60 -2.17 -53.21 25.44
N ASN A 61 -0.97 -53.58 24.99
CA ASN A 61 -0.05 -54.39 25.78
C ASN A 61 0.32 -53.71 27.10
N LYS A 62 0.62 -52.40 27.05
CA LYS A 62 0.86 -51.60 28.26
C LYS A 62 -0.35 -51.60 29.20
N THR A 63 -1.55 -51.39 28.65
CA THR A 63 -2.81 -51.43 29.42
C THR A 63 -3.01 -52.78 30.12
N LEU A 64 -2.76 -53.88 29.43
CA LEU A 64 -2.89 -55.23 29.99
C LEU A 64 -1.83 -55.52 31.06
N SER A 65 -0.60 -55.06 30.86
CA SER A 65 0.49 -55.22 31.85
C SER A 65 0.22 -54.51 33.17
N GLU A 66 -0.58 -53.45 33.13
CA GLU A 66 -1.01 -52.69 34.31
C GLU A 66 -2.34 -53.21 34.90
N GLY A 67 -2.87 -54.34 34.40
CA GLY A 67 -4.14 -54.92 34.85
C GLY A 67 -5.38 -54.16 34.39
N GLY A 68 -5.25 -53.30 33.38
CA GLY A 68 -6.34 -52.52 32.82
C GLY A 68 -7.32 -53.35 31.96
N ASN A 69 -8.50 -52.79 31.72
CA ASN A 69 -9.53 -53.42 30.90
C ASN A 69 -9.28 -53.17 29.40
N PRO A 70 -9.09 -54.22 28.56
CA PRO A 70 -8.89 -54.08 27.12
C PRO A 70 -10.12 -53.54 26.37
N MET A 71 -11.31 -53.55 26.98
CA MET A 71 -12.53 -52.99 26.39
C MET A 71 -12.68 -51.49 26.67
N ASN A 72 -11.82 -50.89 27.50
CA ASN A 72 -11.84 -49.45 27.77
C ASN A 72 -10.91 -48.73 26.78
N GLY A 73 -11.47 -48.36 25.61
CA GLY A 73 -10.72 -47.66 24.57
C GLY A 73 -10.12 -46.33 25.02
N ARG A 74 -10.75 -45.62 25.98
CA ARG A 74 -10.23 -44.34 26.50
C ARG A 74 -8.98 -44.54 27.34
N SER A 75 -8.92 -45.57 28.17
CA SER A 75 -7.69 -45.88 28.92
C SER A 75 -6.58 -46.31 27.97
N ILE A 76 -6.90 -47.13 26.96
CA ILE A 76 -5.91 -47.54 25.94
C ILE A 76 -5.38 -46.32 25.17
N ALA A 77 -6.24 -45.40 24.72
CA ALA A 77 -5.77 -44.23 23.98
C ALA A 77 -4.87 -43.33 24.83
N ARG A 78 -5.23 -43.12 26.11
CA ARG A 78 -4.47 -42.25 27.02
C ARG A 78 -3.09 -42.77 27.39
N GLN A 79 -2.83 -44.07 27.24
CA GLN A 79 -1.54 -44.66 27.60
C GLN A 79 -0.35 -44.17 26.77
N ILE A 80 -0.62 -43.63 25.58
CA ILE A 80 0.38 -43.13 24.63
C ILE A 80 0.39 -41.60 24.54
N TRP A 81 -0.53 -40.89 25.20
CA TRP A 81 -0.54 -39.43 25.21
C TRP A 81 0.65 -38.89 25.99
N ASN A 82 1.14 -37.71 25.58
CA ASN A 82 2.32 -37.07 26.16
C ASN A 82 3.53 -38.03 26.28
N SER A 83 3.78 -38.83 25.25
CA SER A 83 4.84 -39.83 25.27
C SER A 83 5.50 -40.00 23.91
N THR A 84 6.75 -40.42 23.93
CA THR A 84 7.49 -40.81 22.73
C THR A 84 7.65 -42.31 22.71
N VAL A 85 7.15 -42.94 21.67
CA VAL A 85 7.29 -44.37 21.45
C VAL A 85 8.43 -44.60 20.45
N PRO A 86 9.57 -45.18 20.89
CA PRO A 86 10.78 -45.25 20.06
C PRO A 86 10.57 -46.17 18.86
N GLY A 87 11.00 -45.74 17.69
CA GLY A 87 10.98 -46.53 16.45
C GLY A 87 12.28 -47.30 16.20
N GLY A 88 13.12 -47.49 17.22
CA GLY A 88 14.43 -48.15 17.11
C GLY A 88 14.35 -49.66 16.87
N ASN A 89 13.20 -50.26 17.13
CA ASN A 89 12.88 -51.64 16.76
C ASN A 89 12.26 -51.64 15.36
N LYS A 90 12.80 -52.48 14.48
CA LYS A 90 12.49 -52.81 13.06
C LYS A 90 11.00 -52.82 12.63
N LEU A 91 10.08 -52.64 13.56
CA LEU A 91 8.64 -52.66 13.39
C LEU A 91 8.07 -51.29 12.96
N ARG A 92 8.63 -50.16 13.39
CA ARG A 92 8.03 -48.83 13.09
C ARG A 92 8.67 -48.17 11.89
N LEU A 93 7.85 -47.88 10.87
CA LEU A 93 8.31 -47.42 9.57
C LEU A 93 8.64 -45.93 9.56
N THR A 94 7.87 -45.13 10.30
CA THR A 94 8.00 -43.66 10.30
C THR A 94 8.92 -43.10 11.39
N GLY A 95 9.74 -43.96 12.01
CA GLY A 95 10.68 -43.57 13.06
C GLY A 95 10.04 -43.44 14.44
N ASP A 96 10.58 -42.54 15.26
CA ASP A 96 10.06 -42.29 16.60
C ASP A 96 8.70 -41.58 16.50
N ILE A 97 7.73 -42.06 17.26
CA ILE A 97 6.37 -41.51 17.25
C ILE A 97 6.17 -40.76 18.56
N THR A 98 6.10 -39.44 18.48
CA THR A 98 5.79 -38.59 19.65
C THR A 98 4.34 -38.14 19.57
N ILE A 99 3.58 -38.38 20.62
CA ILE A 99 2.21 -37.93 20.78
C ILE A 99 2.18 -36.91 21.91
N ASN A 100 1.62 -35.73 21.65
CA ASN A 100 1.57 -34.64 22.63
C ASN A 100 0.44 -34.84 23.66
N GLU A 101 0.29 -33.86 24.55
CA GLU A 101 -0.69 -33.87 25.64
C GLU A 101 -2.14 -33.89 25.16
N ASN A 102 -2.40 -33.42 23.94
CA ASN A 102 -3.74 -33.42 23.34
C ASN A 102 -4.06 -34.75 22.60
N GLY A 103 -3.10 -35.67 22.54
CA GLY A 103 -3.25 -36.91 21.79
C GLY A 103 -2.90 -36.81 20.31
N ASP A 104 -2.30 -35.69 19.88
CA ASP A 104 -1.92 -35.46 18.49
C ASP A 104 -0.46 -35.85 18.24
N ARG A 105 -0.19 -36.39 17.05
CA ARG A 105 1.19 -36.74 16.65
C ARG A 105 1.97 -35.48 16.31
N GLU A 106 3.15 -35.34 16.90
CA GLU A 106 4.16 -34.39 16.47
C GLU A 106 4.79 -34.88 15.16
N ALA A 107 4.44 -34.25 14.04
CA ALA A 107 4.80 -34.69 12.70
C ALA A 107 6.06 -34.01 12.18
N ASP A 108 6.86 -34.76 11.41
CA ASP A 108 8.02 -34.25 10.70
C ASP A 108 7.63 -33.82 9.28
N TYR A 109 8.12 -32.66 8.86
CA TYR A 109 7.87 -32.09 7.53
C TYR A 109 9.16 -31.90 6.76
N THR A 110 9.07 -31.97 5.44
CA THR A 110 10.18 -31.70 4.53
C THR A 110 9.83 -30.49 3.68
N LEU A 111 10.75 -29.52 3.65
CA LEU A 111 10.72 -28.43 2.69
C LEU A 111 11.45 -28.89 1.43
N ASN A 112 10.78 -28.79 0.30
CA ASN A 112 11.31 -29.14 -1.01
C ASN A 112 11.37 -27.91 -1.88
N ASP A 113 12.44 -27.82 -2.67
CA ASP A 113 12.69 -26.72 -3.60
C ASP A 113 13.09 -27.29 -4.96
N MET A 114 12.90 -26.51 -6.02
CA MET A 114 13.22 -26.94 -7.38
C MET A 114 14.71 -26.71 -7.65
N ASP A 115 15.41 -27.77 -8.04
CA ASP A 115 16.76 -27.64 -8.60
C ASP A 115 16.65 -26.95 -9.98
N PRO A 116 17.28 -25.77 -10.17
CA PRO A 116 17.16 -25.00 -11.41
C PRO A 116 17.82 -25.68 -12.62
N GLU A 117 18.80 -26.58 -12.40
CA GLU A 117 19.49 -27.27 -13.50
C GLU A 117 18.67 -28.46 -14.00
N THR A 118 18.10 -29.23 -13.09
CA THR A 118 17.37 -30.47 -13.43
C THR A 118 15.87 -30.27 -13.55
N GLY A 119 15.31 -29.21 -12.95
CA GLY A 119 13.87 -28.95 -12.86
C GLY A 119 13.14 -29.91 -11.90
N ILE A 120 13.87 -30.66 -11.07
CA ILE A 120 13.32 -31.68 -10.15
C ILE A 120 13.19 -31.09 -8.74
N MET A 121 12.08 -31.40 -8.05
CA MET A 121 11.91 -31.04 -6.65
C MET A 121 12.81 -31.90 -5.76
N VAL A 122 13.66 -31.25 -4.98
CA VAL A 122 14.60 -31.89 -4.06
C VAL A 122 14.36 -31.45 -2.63
N PRO A 123 14.56 -32.32 -1.63
CA PRO A 123 14.46 -31.95 -0.23
C PRO A 123 15.64 -31.04 0.17
N ILE A 124 15.33 -29.90 0.79
CA ILE A 124 16.33 -28.91 1.23
C ILE A 124 16.44 -28.80 2.75
N ALA A 125 15.37 -29.09 3.47
CA ALA A 125 15.35 -29.05 4.92
C ALA A 125 14.28 -29.96 5.51
N THR A 126 14.50 -30.37 6.74
CA THR A 126 13.53 -31.14 7.53
C THR A 126 13.19 -30.38 8.80
N PHE A 127 11.90 -30.20 9.04
CA PHE A 127 11.40 -29.74 10.33
C PHE A 127 11.02 -30.95 11.19
N PHE A 128 11.65 -31.10 12.34
CA PHE A 128 11.34 -32.13 13.32
C PHE A 128 10.29 -31.64 14.31
N GLY A 129 9.06 -32.14 14.22
CA GLY A 129 7.92 -31.62 14.99
C GLY A 129 8.14 -31.72 16.51
N SER A 130 8.57 -32.88 16.97
CA SER A 130 8.76 -33.16 18.41
C SER A 130 9.83 -32.28 19.06
N ARG A 131 10.88 -31.92 18.31
CA ARG A 131 11.99 -31.10 18.80
C ARG A 131 11.87 -29.62 18.41
N ARG A 132 10.94 -29.28 17.51
CA ARG A 132 10.80 -27.96 16.88
C ARG A 132 12.09 -27.43 16.26
N ILE A 133 12.84 -28.32 15.61
CA ILE A 133 14.11 -27.98 14.97
C ILE A 133 13.93 -27.96 13.46
N TYR A 134 14.28 -26.84 12.84
CA TYR A 134 14.48 -26.75 11.40
C TYR A 134 15.93 -27.12 11.07
N ASP A 135 16.10 -28.23 10.37
CA ASP A 135 17.41 -28.80 10.01
C ASP A 135 17.60 -28.67 8.50
N LYS A 136 18.39 -27.66 8.09
CA LYS A 136 18.73 -27.43 6.67
C LYS A 136 19.82 -28.41 6.25
N ARG A 137 19.64 -29.05 5.10
CA ARG A 137 20.68 -29.92 4.52
C ARG A 137 21.92 -29.08 4.21
N ALA A 138 23.10 -29.59 4.56
CA ALA A 138 24.36 -28.85 4.39
C ALA A 138 24.74 -28.63 2.92
N ASP A 139 24.31 -29.54 2.04
CA ASP A 139 24.55 -29.54 0.59
C ASP A 139 23.40 -28.89 -0.20
N ALA A 140 22.46 -28.22 0.47
CA ALA A 140 21.33 -27.58 -0.19
C ALA A 140 21.10 -26.14 0.26
N GLU A 141 20.76 -25.28 -0.69
CA GLU A 141 20.31 -23.91 -0.46
C GLU A 141 18.94 -23.70 -1.09
N ILE A 142 18.18 -22.75 -0.54
CA ILE A 142 16.94 -22.30 -1.17
C ILE A 142 17.32 -21.48 -2.39
N ASN A 143 16.81 -21.87 -3.54
CA ASN A 143 17.00 -21.14 -4.78
C ASN A 143 16.02 -19.96 -4.85
N TRP A 144 16.52 -18.77 -4.55
CA TRP A 144 15.75 -17.54 -4.72
C TRP A 144 15.95 -16.97 -6.12
N PRO A 145 14.86 -16.87 -6.93
CA PRO A 145 14.97 -16.27 -8.26
C PRO A 145 15.56 -14.86 -8.19
N GLY A 146 16.56 -14.60 -9.03
CA GLY A 146 17.29 -13.32 -9.04
C GLY A 146 18.44 -13.20 -8.03
N LYS A 147 18.75 -14.26 -7.25
CA LYS A 147 19.91 -14.36 -6.34
C LYS A 147 19.99 -13.26 -5.25
N ASN A 148 18.87 -12.61 -4.94
CA ASN A 148 18.79 -11.53 -3.95
C ASN A 148 18.29 -12.01 -2.58
N GLY A 149 18.23 -13.33 -2.37
CA GLY A 149 17.65 -13.91 -1.15
C GLY A 149 16.12 -13.91 -1.16
N PRO A 150 15.49 -14.23 -0.01
CA PRO A 150 14.03 -14.23 0.10
C PRO A 150 13.44 -12.88 -0.28
N PRO A 151 12.36 -12.83 -1.07
CA PRO A 151 11.64 -11.59 -1.27
C PRO A 151 11.06 -11.13 0.07
N PRO A 152 10.90 -9.81 0.27
CA PRO A 152 10.25 -9.31 1.47
C PRO A 152 8.81 -9.82 1.55
N ASP A 153 8.34 -10.07 2.77
CA ASP A 153 6.97 -10.52 3.04
C ASP A 153 5.93 -9.43 2.76
N ILE A 154 6.37 -8.17 2.76
CA ILE A 154 5.58 -6.99 2.39
C ILE A 154 6.31 -6.25 1.26
N PRO A 155 5.65 -5.96 0.12
CA PRO A 155 6.28 -5.21 -0.96
C PRO A 155 6.61 -3.76 -0.52
N PRO A 156 7.59 -3.08 -1.15
CA PRO A 156 8.04 -1.75 -0.73
C PRO A 156 6.95 -0.67 -0.63
N CYS A 157 5.91 -0.73 -1.46
CA CYS A 157 4.78 0.19 -1.42
C CYS A 157 3.56 -0.32 -0.64
N GLY A 158 3.71 -1.41 0.11
CA GLY A 158 2.59 -2.13 0.71
C GLY A 158 1.72 -2.83 -0.34
N PHE A 159 0.83 -3.71 0.10
CA PHE A 159 -0.03 -4.47 -0.81
C PHE A 159 -1.05 -3.60 -1.56
N THR A 160 -1.42 -2.44 -1.00
CA THR A 160 -2.39 -1.51 -1.60
C THR A 160 -1.74 -0.32 -2.31
N GLY A 161 -0.43 -0.13 -2.19
CA GLY A 161 0.28 1.03 -2.74
C GLY A 161 0.27 2.27 -1.83
N ASP A 162 -0.39 2.21 -0.67
CA ASP A 162 -0.57 3.35 0.24
C ASP A 162 0.54 3.46 1.29
N ALA A 163 1.66 2.75 1.12
CA ALA A 163 2.78 2.90 2.04
C ALA A 163 3.30 4.36 1.99
N PRO A 164 3.62 4.97 3.14
CA PRO A 164 4.04 6.37 3.22
C PRO A 164 5.21 6.72 2.30
N GLU A 165 6.09 5.76 2.01
CA GLU A 165 7.24 5.91 1.12
C GLU A 165 6.86 6.06 -0.36
N CYS A 166 5.68 5.57 -0.76
CA CYS A 166 5.20 5.55 -2.15
C CYS A 166 4.07 6.53 -2.42
N ILE A 167 3.49 7.14 -1.37
CA ILE A 167 2.60 8.28 -1.53
C ILE A 167 3.50 9.46 -1.92
N PRO A 168 3.41 9.98 -3.16
CA PRO A 168 4.12 11.21 -3.49
C PRO A 168 3.61 12.25 -2.51
N ASN A 169 4.49 12.76 -1.65
CA ASN A 169 4.19 13.93 -0.84
C ASN A 169 3.60 14.93 -1.82
N ALA A 170 2.32 15.26 -1.64
CA ALA A 170 1.73 16.42 -2.28
C ALA A 170 2.39 17.62 -1.60
N GLU A 171 3.68 17.82 -1.88
CA GLU A 171 4.38 19.08 -1.78
C GLU A 171 3.51 20.02 -2.61
N LEU A 172 2.57 20.67 -1.94
CA LEU A 172 1.74 21.70 -2.51
C LEU A 172 2.72 22.79 -2.93
N SER A 173 3.19 22.70 -4.19
CA SER A 173 4.09 23.68 -4.76
C SER A 173 3.50 25.06 -4.44
N PRO A 174 4.27 26.00 -3.88
CA PRO A 174 3.76 27.33 -3.51
C PRO A 174 3.00 27.98 -4.67
N ILE A 175 3.36 27.65 -5.92
CA ILE A 175 2.70 28.06 -7.15
C ILE A 175 1.21 27.67 -7.18
N LYS A 176 0.83 26.48 -6.72
CA LYS A 176 -0.57 26.00 -6.70
C LYS A 176 -1.44 26.81 -5.73
N ILE A 177 -0.86 27.46 -4.74
CA ILE A 177 -1.56 28.32 -3.76
C ILE A 177 -1.50 29.80 -4.19
N ILE A 178 -0.34 30.27 -4.64
CA ILE A 178 -0.11 31.69 -4.97
C ILE A 178 -0.85 32.09 -6.25
N LEU A 179 -0.86 31.25 -7.29
CA LEU A 179 -1.48 31.57 -8.58
C LEU A 179 -2.98 31.90 -8.49
N PRO A 180 -3.84 31.11 -7.81
CA PRO A 180 -5.26 31.45 -7.71
C PRO A 180 -5.50 32.73 -6.88
N ILE A 181 -4.70 32.98 -5.85
CA ILE A 181 -4.82 34.19 -5.01
C ILE A 181 -4.49 35.44 -5.85
N LEU A 182 -3.39 35.41 -6.61
CA LEU A 182 -2.93 36.53 -7.43
C LEU A 182 -3.96 36.87 -8.52
N LEU A 183 -4.56 35.83 -9.12
CA LEU A 183 -5.60 35.98 -10.14
C LEU A 183 -6.88 36.60 -9.54
N ALA A 184 -7.30 36.15 -8.36
CA ALA A 184 -8.45 36.72 -7.66
C ALA A 184 -8.24 38.21 -7.31
N VAL A 185 -7.07 38.57 -6.78
CA VAL A 185 -6.72 39.98 -6.46
C VAL A 185 -6.72 40.85 -7.72
N SER A 186 -6.17 40.35 -8.83
CA SER A 186 -6.15 41.07 -10.12
C SER A 186 -7.57 41.35 -10.64
N VAL A 187 -8.48 40.37 -10.53
CA VAL A 187 -9.87 40.53 -10.96
C VAL A 187 -10.58 41.58 -10.09
N VAL A 188 -10.45 41.47 -8.76
CA VAL A 188 -11.07 42.44 -7.83
C VAL A 188 -10.53 43.85 -8.06
N GLY A 189 -9.20 43.99 -8.22
CA GLY A 189 -8.56 45.28 -8.52
C GLY A 189 -9.04 45.88 -9.84
N SER A 190 -9.22 45.07 -10.87
CA SER A 190 -9.74 45.51 -12.17
C SER A 190 -11.19 46.00 -12.07
N VAL A 191 -12.03 45.31 -11.30
CA VAL A 191 -13.42 45.73 -11.06
C VAL A 191 -13.46 47.07 -10.33
N ILE A 192 -12.71 47.20 -9.23
CA ILE A 192 -12.62 48.47 -8.47
C ILE A 192 -12.11 49.60 -9.36
N GLY A 193 -11.05 49.35 -10.15
CA GLY A 193 -10.50 50.31 -11.09
C GLY A 193 -11.52 50.76 -12.14
N ALA A 194 -12.30 49.84 -12.70
CA ALA A 194 -13.35 50.17 -13.65
C ALA A 194 -14.46 51.04 -13.02
N PHE A 195 -14.86 50.75 -11.79
CA PHE A 195 -15.83 51.58 -11.05
C PHE A 195 -15.27 52.98 -10.74
N ALA A 196 -14.02 53.07 -10.29
CA ALA A 196 -13.35 54.34 -10.03
C ALA A 196 -13.21 55.19 -11.31
N TYR A 197 -12.79 54.58 -12.42
CA TYR A 197 -12.68 55.26 -13.72
C TYR A 197 -14.04 55.78 -14.20
N ARG A 198 -15.11 54.97 -14.10
CA ARG A 198 -16.47 55.41 -14.42
C ARG A 198 -16.89 56.61 -13.58
N LYS A 199 -16.61 56.58 -12.27
CA LYS A 199 -16.91 57.69 -11.37
C LYS A 199 -16.17 58.96 -11.76
N ILE A 200 -14.85 58.90 -11.96
CA ILE A 200 -14.03 60.06 -12.33
C ILE A 200 -14.48 60.65 -13.68
N MET A 201 -14.79 59.80 -14.66
CA MET A 201 -15.26 60.27 -15.97
C MET A 201 -16.64 60.93 -15.90
N LEU A 202 -17.52 60.46 -15.00
CA LEU A 202 -18.81 61.10 -14.75
C LEU A 202 -18.63 62.46 -14.05
N GLU A 203 -17.78 62.54 -13.03
CA GLU A 203 -17.45 63.80 -12.35
C GLU A 203 -16.82 64.82 -13.31
N ALA A 204 -15.92 64.38 -14.20
CA ALA A 204 -15.32 65.23 -15.23
C ALA A 204 -16.34 65.78 -16.24
N LYS A 205 -17.36 65.00 -16.61
CA LYS A 205 -18.45 65.46 -17.48
C LYS A 205 -19.43 66.40 -16.77
N LEU A 206 -19.66 66.21 -15.48
CA LEU A 206 -20.51 67.09 -14.65
C LEU A 206 -19.84 68.45 -14.40
N ALA A 207 -18.51 68.47 -14.27
CA ALA A 207 -17.73 69.70 -14.09
C ALA A 207 -17.55 70.51 -15.38
N ASP A 208 -18.12 70.07 -16.51
CA ASP A 208 -18.03 70.77 -17.78
C ASP A 208 -19.10 71.87 -17.86
N HIS A 209 -18.65 73.12 -17.76
CA HIS A 209 -19.50 74.31 -17.69
C HIS A 209 -19.56 75.09 -19.01
N TRP A 210 -19.40 74.43 -20.16
CA TRP A 210 -19.44 75.06 -21.48
C TRP A 210 -20.76 75.83 -21.79
N TRP A 211 -21.83 75.56 -21.05
CA TRP A 211 -23.13 76.21 -21.16
C TRP A 211 -23.29 77.45 -20.26
N LYS A 212 -22.30 77.78 -19.41
CA LYS A 212 -22.29 79.05 -18.67
C LYS A 212 -21.84 80.15 -19.62
N ILE A 213 -22.78 81.00 -20.02
CA ILE A 213 -22.51 82.22 -20.79
C ILE A 213 -22.09 83.32 -19.82
N GLU A 214 -20.94 83.93 -20.05
CA GLU A 214 -20.42 85.03 -19.23
C GLU A 214 -21.15 86.33 -19.58
N TRP A 215 -21.58 87.10 -18.58
CA TRP A 215 -22.42 88.30 -18.80
C TRP A 215 -21.75 89.37 -19.67
N SER A 216 -20.41 89.36 -19.78
CA SER A 216 -19.63 90.24 -20.65
C SER A 216 -19.80 89.97 -22.14
N ASP A 217 -20.27 88.78 -22.52
CA ASP A 217 -20.38 88.36 -23.93
C ASP A 217 -21.74 88.70 -24.54
N LEU A 218 -22.60 89.38 -23.79
CA LEU A 218 -23.87 89.89 -24.26
C LEU A 218 -23.69 91.33 -24.76
N GLU A 219 -23.48 91.50 -26.07
CA GLU A 219 -23.44 92.83 -26.71
C GLU A 219 -24.85 93.31 -27.11
N PHE A 220 -25.20 94.52 -26.67
CA PHE A 220 -26.42 95.24 -27.03
C PHE A 220 -26.07 96.38 -28.00
N ILE A 221 -26.70 96.44 -29.18
CA ILE A 221 -26.30 97.32 -30.30
C ILE A 221 -26.91 98.72 -30.17
N ASP A 222 -26.10 99.78 -30.34
CA ASP A 222 -26.55 101.15 -30.64
C ASP A 222 -25.69 101.81 -31.74
N ALA A 223 -26.32 102.51 -32.69
CA ALA A 223 -25.69 103.09 -33.90
C ALA A 223 -25.54 104.62 -33.80
N ASN A 224 -24.40 105.19 -34.24
CA ASN A 224 -24.31 106.37 -35.15
C ASN A 224 -22.88 106.94 -35.41
N HIS A 225 -22.46 106.80 -36.67
CA HIS A 225 -21.89 107.78 -37.64
C HIS A 225 -20.69 108.74 -37.43
N MET A 226 -19.86 108.75 -38.49
CA MET A 226 -18.90 109.73 -39.05
C MET A 226 -18.98 111.20 -38.60
N GLY A 227 -17.81 111.84 -38.42
CA GLY A 227 -17.66 113.17 -37.83
C GLY A 227 -17.53 114.38 -38.77
N SER A 228 -17.35 115.55 -38.15
CA SER A 228 -16.51 116.66 -38.64
C SER A 228 -16.05 117.57 -37.48
N SER A 229 -15.01 118.35 -37.76
CA SER A 229 -13.95 118.91 -36.91
C SER A 229 -14.31 119.98 -35.86
N LEU A 230 -13.51 120.08 -34.79
CA LEU A 230 -12.62 121.24 -34.51
C LEU A 230 -11.69 120.99 -33.30
N SER A 231 -10.50 121.57 -33.40
CA SER A 231 -9.30 121.48 -32.55
C SER A 231 -9.40 122.17 -31.18
N PHE A 232 -8.66 121.70 -30.16
CA PHE A 232 -7.43 122.32 -29.60
C PHE A 232 -7.00 121.64 -28.28
N SER A 233 -5.71 121.72 -27.98
CA SER A 233 -4.91 120.96 -26.99
C SER A 233 -5.11 121.32 -25.51
N LYS A 234 -5.03 120.34 -24.58
CA LYS A 234 -4.05 120.27 -23.46
C LYS A 234 -4.33 119.16 -22.42
N SER A 235 -3.28 118.36 -22.18
CA SER A 235 -2.76 117.82 -20.89
C SER A 235 -3.61 117.93 -19.61
N HIS A 236 -3.85 116.80 -18.92
CA HIS A 236 -3.32 116.57 -17.55
C HIS A 236 -3.41 115.10 -17.08
N ASN A 237 -2.30 114.61 -16.52
CA ASN A 237 -2.22 113.46 -15.60
C ASN A 237 -3.10 113.66 -14.36
N ARG A 238 -3.80 112.63 -13.82
CA ARG A 238 -3.26 111.62 -12.87
C ARG A 238 -4.37 110.92 -12.07
N SER A 239 -4.10 109.62 -11.81
CA SER A 239 -4.41 108.82 -10.60
C SER A 239 -5.84 108.32 -10.31
N THR A 240 -5.88 106.98 -10.23
CA THR A 240 -6.78 106.04 -9.57
C THR A 240 -7.14 106.41 -8.12
N PRO A 241 -8.20 105.83 -7.52
CA PRO A 241 -8.01 104.60 -6.74
C PRO A 241 -9.18 103.59 -6.75
N THR A 242 -8.80 102.40 -6.26
CA THR A 242 -9.44 101.09 -6.02
C THR A 242 -10.53 101.03 -4.95
N VAL A 243 -11.16 99.83 -4.84
CA VAL A 243 -11.69 99.08 -3.64
C VAL A 243 -13.12 98.55 -3.93
N SER A 244 -13.63 97.34 -3.60
CA SER A 244 -13.19 96.12 -2.90
C SER A 244 -14.23 94.99 -3.09
N SER A 245 -13.74 93.75 -3.27
CA SER A 245 -14.15 92.44 -2.67
C SER A 245 -15.60 92.17 -2.21
N GLN A 246 -16.13 91.00 -2.60
CA GLN A 246 -16.87 90.11 -1.68
C GLN A 246 -16.91 88.63 -2.15
N LYS A 247 -16.80 87.72 -1.16
CA LYS A 247 -16.86 86.25 -1.23
C LYS A 247 -18.31 85.75 -1.31
N PHE A 248 -18.59 84.58 -1.92
CA PHE A 248 -18.83 83.30 -1.21
C PHE A 248 -19.51 82.17 -2.04
N PHE A 249 -19.11 80.94 -1.64
CA PHE A 249 -19.80 79.64 -1.52
C PHE A 249 -20.08 78.70 -2.71
N HIS A 250 -19.63 77.46 -2.45
CA HIS A 250 -19.90 76.15 -3.05
C HIS A 250 -21.38 75.72 -3.00
N PHE A 251 -21.76 74.87 -3.97
CA PHE A 251 -22.16 73.48 -3.74
C PHE A 251 -21.41 72.60 -4.74
#